data_AF-A0A950QK72-F1
#
_entry.id   AF-A0A950QK72-F1
#
_cell.length_a   1.000
_cell.length_b   1.000
_cell.length_c   1.000
_cell.angle_alpha   90.00
_cell.angle_beta   90.00
_cell.angle_gamma   90.00
#
_symmetry.space_group_name_H-M   'P 1'
#
loop_
_entity.id
_entity.type
_entity.pdbx_description
1 polymer ?
#
loop_
_entity_poly.entity_id
_entity_poly.type
_entity_poly.pdbx_seq_one_letter_code
_entity_poly.pdbx_strand_id
1 'polypeptide(L)'
;LEQFVRDGGLLIAVQSSAALPIAAGMTQMVTVANPPGMNAPGSVLLSTIDDSKSPITYGYSDKLYIYFHDGPVFNVGMPQPNAEGATRASGRGSPTDPDVIQARAYQEPEKPTKRSPHDQELYIPEETRQFAALLLPSPAEMPRVVLRFAPEKDLVLSGMLVGARDVAEKPAVIDVPHGKGHVVLFSNNPMWRDETMGSFFLVFNAIFNYDHLDAGRTLPSESAKGQVKTGAEE
;
A
#
# COMPACT_ATOMS: atom_id res chain seq x y z
N LEU A 1 -21.34 12.74 0.05
CA LEU A 1 -20.08 12.39 0.71
C LEU A 1 -18.90 12.63 -0.23
N GLU A 2 -18.90 12.04 -1.42
CA GLU A 2 -17.87 12.27 -2.45
C GLU A 2 -17.59 13.77 -2.70
N GLN A 3 -18.63 14.56 -2.98
CA GLN A 3 -18.48 16.01 -3.17
C GLN A 3 -17.78 16.71 -1.99
N PHE A 4 -18.10 16.32 -0.75
CA PHE A 4 -17.50 16.91 0.45
C PHE A 4 -15.99 16.64 0.51
N VAL A 5 -15.56 15.41 0.21
CA VAL A 5 -14.13 15.07 0.15
C VAL A 5 -13.47 15.81 -1.01
N ARG A 6 -14.09 15.80 -2.18
CA ARG A 6 -13.56 16.49 -3.37
C ARG A 6 -13.33 17.99 -3.15
N ASP A 7 -14.16 18.62 -2.32
CA ASP A 7 -14.07 20.04 -2.00
C ASP A 7 -13.03 20.38 -0.91
N GLY A 8 -12.31 19.38 -0.36
CA GLY A 8 -11.29 19.58 0.67
C GLY A 8 -11.60 18.91 2.00
N GLY A 9 -12.68 18.14 2.08
CA GLY A 9 -13.04 17.40 3.30
C GLY A 9 -12.15 16.19 3.54
N LEU A 10 -12.04 15.80 4.82
CA LEU A 10 -11.40 14.55 5.24
C LEU A 10 -12.47 13.50 5.53
N LEU A 11 -12.35 12.34 4.89
CA LEU A 11 -13.12 11.14 5.21
C LEU A 11 -12.19 10.11 5.86
N ILE A 12 -12.45 9.80 7.12
CA ILE A 12 -11.79 8.70 7.82
C ILE A 12 -12.71 7.48 7.75
N ALA A 13 -12.20 6.38 7.18
CA ALA A 13 -12.89 5.12 7.12
C ALA A 13 -12.09 4.05 7.88
N VAL A 14 -12.73 3.46 8.88
CA VAL A 14 -12.14 2.44 9.76
C VAL A 14 -12.73 1.07 9.44
N GLN A 15 -11.88 0.05 9.37
CA GLN A 15 -12.27 -1.34 9.12
C GLN A 15 -13.28 -1.51 7.98
N SER A 16 -14.43 -2.15 8.23
CA SER A 16 -15.45 -2.45 7.20
C SER A 16 -15.99 -1.21 6.50
N SER A 17 -15.96 -0.05 7.15
CA SER A 17 -16.40 1.20 6.52
C SER A 17 -15.49 1.65 5.36
N ALA A 18 -14.24 1.14 5.29
CA ALA A 18 -13.34 1.37 4.16
C ALA A 18 -13.90 0.83 2.84
N ALA A 19 -14.81 -0.15 2.87
CA ALA A 19 -15.48 -0.65 1.68
C ALA A 19 -16.31 0.43 0.97
N LEU A 20 -16.85 1.42 1.69
CA LEU A 20 -17.70 2.47 1.14
C LEU A 20 -16.94 3.41 0.17
N PRO A 21 -15.85 4.10 0.57
CA PRO A 21 -15.11 4.97 -0.34
C PRO A 21 -14.44 4.18 -1.49
N ILE A 22 -14.06 2.92 -1.26
CA ILE A 22 -13.54 2.03 -2.30
C ILE A 22 -14.61 1.75 -3.35
N ALA A 23 -15.80 1.30 -2.92
CA ALA A 23 -16.91 1.02 -3.84
C ALA A 23 -17.42 2.28 -4.55
N ALA A 24 -17.30 3.44 -3.91
CA ALA A 24 -17.63 4.74 -4.51
C ALA A 24 -16.57 5.25 -5.50
N GLY A 25 -15.45 4.54 -5.69
CA GLY A 25 -14.37 4.95 -6.60
C GLY A 25 -13.55 6.14 -6.09
N MET A 26 -13.64 6.45 -4.79
CA MET A 26 -12.91 7.57 -4.18
C MET A 26 -11.44 7.24 -3.92
N THR A 27 -11.11 5.95 -3.79
CA THR A 27 -9.74 5.49 -3.52
C THR A 27 -9.20 4.67 -4.69
N GLN A 28 -8.59 5.35 -5.66
CA GLN A 28 -7.96 4.66 -6.79
C GLN A 28 -6.72 3.88 -6.33
N MET A 29 -6.43 2.77 -7.00
CA MET A 29 -5.26 1.91 -6.72
C MET A 29 -5.23 1.25 -5.34
N VAL A 30 -6.35 1.30 -4.60
CA VAL A 30 -6.51 0.60 -3.32
C VAL A 30 -7.61 -0.44 -3.46
N THR A 31 -7.31 -1.65 -3.02
CA THR A 31 -8.28 -2.75 -2.96
C THR A 31 -8.30 -3.35 -1.57
N VAL A 32 -9.42 -3.96 -1.21
CA VAL A 32 -9.58 -4.72 0.04
C VAL A 32 -9.61 -6.20 -0.30
N ALA A 33 -8.81 -6.97 0.42
CA ALA A 33 -8.86 -8.41 0.47
C ALA A 33 -9.41 -8.86 1.82
N ASN A 34 -10.23 -9.91 1.79
CA ASN A 34 -10.68 -10.65 2.98
C ASN A 34 -10.21 -12.10 2.79
N PRO A 35 -8.99 -12.43 3.23
CA PRO A 35 -8.40 -13.74 2.98
C PRO A 35 -9.25 -14.84 3.65
N PRO A 36 -9.66 -15.89 2.91
CA PRO A 36 -10.43 -16.98 3.49
C PRO A 36 -9.59 -17.72 4.54
N GLY A 37 -10.11 -17.84 5.76
CA GLY A 37 -9.42 -18.50 6.87
C GLY A 37 -8.51 -17.58 7.70
N MET A 38 -8.38 -16.30 7.34
CA MET A 38 -7.84 -15.32 8.27
C MET A 38 -8.82 -15.15 9.44
N ASN A 39 -8.31 -15.23 10.66
CA ASN A 39 -9.09 -15.04 11.87
C ASN A 39 -8.25 -14.33 12.91
N ALA A 40 -8.74 -13.18 13.38
CA ALA A 40 -8.11 -12.37 14.39
C ALA A 40 -9.18 -11.89 15.38
N PRO A 41 -9.53 -12.71 16.38
CA PRO A 41 -10.58 -12.34 17.35
C PRO A 41 -10.13 -11.17 18.25
N GLY A 42 -8.84 -10.87 18.26
CA GLY A 42 -8.22 -9.74 18.94
C GLY A 42 -6.73 -10.01 19.12
N SER A 43 -5.90 -9.29 18.37
CA SER A 43 -4.44 -9.40 18.44
C SER A 43 -3.78 -8.04 18.42
N VAL A 44 -2.69 -7.89 19.17
CA VAL A 44 -1.82 -6.72 19.07
C VAL A 44 -0.75 -7.03 18.05
N LEU A 45 -0.79 -6.32 16.92
CA LEU A 45 0.12 -6.48 15.81
C LEU A 45 1.16 -5.36 15.80
N LEU A 46 2.39 -5.71 15.45
CA LEU A 46 3.45 -4.75 15.17
C LEU A 46 3.23 -4.14 13.79
N SER A 47 3.28 -2.81 13.73
CA SER A 47 3.34 -2.03 12.52
C SER A 47 4.57 -1.13 12.51
N THR A 48 5.04 -0.81 11.32
CA THR A 48 6.14 0.12 11.06
C THR A 48 5.63 1.32 10.28
N ILE A 49 6.23 2.48 10.52
CA ILE A 49 5.96 3.68 9.72
C ILE A 49 6.62 3.52 8.35
N ASP A 50 5.80 3.57 7.31
CA ASP A 50 6.25 3.47 5.91
C ASP A 50 6.68 4.85 5.40
N ASP A 51 5.94 5.90 5.77
CA ASP A 51 6.26 7.29 5.42
C ASP A 51 6.20 8.22 6.64
N SER A 52 7.38 8.49 7.22
CA SER A 52 7.55 9.38 8.38
C SER A 52 7.34 10.86 8.07
N LYS A 53 7.24 11.25 6.80
CA LYS A 53 6.95 12.63 6.42
C LYS A 53 5.46 12.94 6.50
N SER A 54 4.60 11.91 6.66
CA SER A 54 3.16 12.09 6.73
C SER A 54 2.76 12.80 8.03
N PRO A 55 1.94 13.86 7.97
CA PRO A 55 1.41 14.50 9.18
C PRO A 55 0.70 13.54 10.13
N ILE A 56 0.09 12.48 9.60
CA ILE A 56 -0.59 11.42 10.39
C ILE A 56 0.39 10.77 11.37
N THR A 57 1.68 10.72 11.03
CA THR A 57 2.74 10.06 11.82
C THR A 57 3.52 11.01 12.73
N TYR A 58 3.15 12.28 12.81
CA TYR A 58 3.85 13.23 13.68
C TYR A 58 3.82 12.79 15.15
N GLY A 59 5.00 12.76 15.76
CA GLY A 59 5.19 12.33 17.15
C GLY A 59 5.42 10.83 17.35
N TYR A 60 5.39 10.01 16.29
CA TYR A 60 5.70 8.58 16.39
C TYR A 60 7.15 8.25 16.04
N SER A 61 7.63 7.16 16.63
CA SER A 61 8.84 6.44 16.26
C SER A 61 8.59 5.45 15.11
N ASP A 62 9.64 4.79 14.63
CA ASP A 62 9.60 3.78 13.56
C ASP A 62 8.54 2.68 13.73
N LYS A 63 8.21 2.30 14.96
CA LYS A 63 7.29 1.20 15.29
C LYS A 63 6.09 1.67 16.09
N LEU A 64 4.94 1.05 15.79
CA LEU A 64 3.70 1.21 16.54
C LEU A 64 3.02 -0.15 16.69
N TYR A 65 2.55 -0.45 17.89
CA TYR A 65 1.66 -1.59 18.11
C TYR A 65 0.21 -1.15 17.96
N ILE A 66 -0.51 -1.83 17.08
CA ILE A 66 -1.92 -1.57 16.81
C ILE A 66 -2.72 -2.83 17.14
N TYR A 67 -3.89 -2.67 17.72
CA TYR A 67 -4.78 -3.80 17.97
C TYR A 67 -5.68 -4.03 16.75
N PHE A 68 -5.77 -5.29 16.36
CA PHE A 68 -6.40 -5.74 15.14
C PHE A 68 -7.45 -6.79 15.50
N HIS A 69 -8.68 -6.52 15.08
CA HIS A 69 -9.81 -7.44 15.19
C HIS A 69 -10.45 -7.54 13.81
N ASP A 70 -10.41 -8.73 13.21
CA ASP A 70 -11.00 -9.10 11.91
C ASP A 70 -11.09 -7.94 10.89
N GLY A 71 -10.01 -7.18 10.76
CA GLY A 71 -9.95 -5.99 9.93
C GLY A 71 -9.73 -6.32 8.46
N PRO A 72 -10.04 -5.39 7.54
CA PRO A 72 -9.73 -5.56 6.12
C PRO A 72 -8.21 -5.58 5.90
N VAL A 73 -7.76 -6.40 4.95
CA VAL A 73 -6.39 -6.35 4.44
C VAL A 73 -6.38 -5.47 3.20
N PHE A 74 -5.61 -4.38 3.22
CA PHE A 74 -5.48 -3.53 2.05
C PHE A 74 -4.39 -4.04 1.11
N ASN A 75 -4.60 -3.86 -0.19
CA ASN A 75 -3.56 -3.95 -1.21
C ASN A 75 -3.52 -2.63 -1.97
N VAL A 76 -2.30 -2.17 -2.23
CA VAL A 76 -2.02 -0.93 -2.96
C VAL A 76 -1.29 -1.29 -4.24
N GLY A 77 -1.68 -0.68 -5.35
CA GLY A 77 -1.08 -0.91 -6.65
C GLY A 77 -2.07 -1.44 -7.68
N MET A 78 -1.55 -1.64 -8.90
CA MET A 78 -2.30 -2.37 -9.92
C MET A 78 -2.38 -3.84 -9.53
N PRO A 79 -3.51 -4.52 -9.77
CA PRO A 79 -3.58 -5.97 -9.69
C PRO A 79 -2.51 -6.57 -10.61
N GLN A 80 -1.43 -7.10 -10.04
CA GLN A 80 -0.46 -7.86 -10.81
C GLN A 80 -1.00 -9.28 -10.98
N PRO A 81 -0.98 -9.84 -12.21
CA PRO A 81 -1.27 -11.25 -12.38
C PRO A 81 -0.24 -12.06 -11.56
N ASN A 82 -0.73 -12.96 -10.70
CA ASN A 82 0.12 -13.85 -9.92
C ASN A 82 1.12 -14.56 -10.84
N ALA A 83 2.42 -14.27 -10.67
CA ALA A 83 3.50 -14.97 -11.34
C ALA A 83 3.89 -16.28 -10.63
N GLU A 84 3.20 -16.63 -9.54
CA GLU A 84 3.43 -17.88 -8.82
C GLU A 84 2.90 -19.07 -9.62
N GLY A 85 3.83 -19.92 -10.07
CA GLY A 85 3.51 -21.17 -10.77
C GLY A 85 3.41 -21.06 -12.28
N ALA A 86 3.96 -20.00 -12.90
CA ALA A 86 4.01 -19.87 -14.35
C ALA A 86 4.83 -21.00 -14.99
N THR A 87 4.17 -22.11 -15.32
CA THR A 87 4.69 -23.10 -16.27
C THR A 87 4.82 -22.42 -17.63
N ARG A 88 5.95 -22.60 -18.31
CA ARG A 88 6.17 -22.04 -19.65
C ARG A 88 4.97 -22.36 -20.55
N ALA A 89 4.41 -21.34 -21.20
CA ALA A 89 3.26 -21.51 -22.09
C ALA A 89 3.54 -22.49 -23.24
N SER A 90 4.81 -22.63 -23.64
CA SER A 90 5.27 -23.59 -24.65
C SER A 90 5.30 -25.05 -24.17
N GLY A 91 5.23 -25.31 -22.86
CA GLY A 91 5.32 -26.64 -22.26
C GLY A 91 6.68 -27.34 -22.45
N ARG A 92 7.70 -26.63 -22.94
CA ARG A 92 9.04 -27.16 -23.24
C ARG A 92 10.13 -26.31 -22.57
N GLY A 93 11.16 -26.98 -22.06
CA GLY A 93 12.28 -26.35 -21.34
C GLY A 93 12.04 -26.22 -19.84
N SER A 94 13.05 -25.74 -19.10
CA SER A 94 12.92 -25.41 -17.67
C SER A 94 12.36 -23.99 -17.50
N PRO A 95 11.80 -23.64 -16.32
CA PRO A 95 11.26 -22.29 -16.07
C PRO A 95 12.26 -21.15 -16.34
N THR A 96 13.56 -21.44 -16.28
CA THR A 96 14.66 -20.48 -16.45
C THR A 96 15.29 -20.50 -17.84
N ASP A 97 14.83 -21.35 -18.75
CA ASP A 97 15.34 -21.41 -20.12
C ASP A 97 14.96 -20.10 -20.86
N PRO A 98 15.81 -19.50 -21.70
CA PRO A 98 15.45 -18.30 -22.47
C PRO A 98 14.55 -18.59 -23.67
N ASP A 99 13.54 -17.74 -23.90
CA ASP A 99 12.78 -17.76 -25.16
C ASP A 99 13.52 -16.99 -26.25
N VAL A 100 14.31 -17.72 -27.04
CA VAL A 100 15.06 -17.16 -28.17
C VAL A 100 14.24 -17.27 -29.44
N ILE A 101 13.89 -16.13 -30.04
CA ILE A 101 13.29 -16.11 -31.38
C ILE A 101 14.34 -16.61 -32.38
N GLN A 102 13.99 -17.60 -33.20
CA GLN A 102 14.89 -18.15 -34.20
C GLN A 102 15.45 -17.05 -35.12
N ALA A 103 16.76 -17.12 -35.41
CA ALA A 103 17.50 -16.12 -36.18
C ALA A 103 17.57 -14.69 -35.59
N ARG A 104 17.21 -14.50 -34.31
CA ARG A 104 17.60 -13.31 -33.54
C ARG A 104 18.63 -13.67 -32.48
N ALA A 105 19.57 -12.77 -32.26
CA ALA A 105 20.44 -12.84 -31.08
C ALA A 105 19.56 -12.76 -29.83
N TYR A 106 19.82 -13.64 -28.87
CA TYR A 106 19.17 -13.57 -27.57
C TYR A 106 19.54 -12.23 -26.92
N GLN A 107 18.53 -11.47 -26.52
CA GLN A 107 18.68 -10.33 -25.64
C GLN A 107 18.19 -10.76 -24.27
N GLU A 108 19.06 -10.64 -23.26
CA GLU A 108 18.63 -10.82 -21.89
C GLU A 108 17.50 -9.83 -21.59
N PRO A 109 16.36 -10.30 -21.04
CA PRO A 109 15.37 -9.39 -20.50
C PRO A 109 16.05 -8.45 -19.50
N GLU A 110 15.73 -7.15 -19.57
CA GLU A 110 16.22 -6.22 -18.57
C GLU A 110 15.85 -6.74 -17.18
N LYS A 111 16.86 -6.89 -16.31
CA LYS A 111 16.62 -7.36 -14.95
C LYS A 111 15.68 -6.36 -14.26
N PRO A 112 14.59 -6.83 -13.63
CA PRO A 112 13.77 -5.96 -12.81
C PRO A 112 14.67 -5.25 -11.81
N THR A 113 14.61 -3.92 -11.78
CA THR A 113 15.32 -3.15 -10.76
C THR A 113 14.83 -3.58 -9.40
N LYS A 114 15.75 -3.84 -8.47
CA LYS A 114 15.40 -4.19 -7.09
C LYS A 114 14.80 -2.94 -6.43
N ARG A 115 13.49 -2.96 -6.23
CA ARG A 115 12.75 -1.89 -5.55
C ARG A 115 12.48 -2.30 -4.11
N SER A 116 12.38 -1.31 -3.21
CA SER A 116 11.81 -1.51 -1.89
C SER A 116 10.35 -1.99 -2.02
N PRO A 117 9.79 -2.78 -1.08
CA PRO A 117 8.38 -3.16 -1.10
C PRO A 117 7.44 -1.96 -1.31
N HIS A 118 7.70 -0.84 -0.64
CA HIS A 118 6.96 0.42 -0.81
C HIS A 118 7.02 0.96 -2.25
N ASP A 119 8.21 0.97 -2.84
CA ASP A 119 8.42 1.47 -4.20
C ASP A 119 7.83 0.53 -5.24
N GLN A 120 7.69 -0.76 -4.92
CA GLN A 120 7.22 -1.78 -5.84
C GLN A 120 5.70 -1.81 -5.98
N GLU A 121 4.95 -1.56 -4.91
CA GLU A 121 3.48 -1.54 -4.91
C GLU A 121 2.90 -0.41 -5.78
N LEU A 122 3.50 0.77 -5.71
CA LEU A 122 3.08 1.94 -6.48
C LEU A 122 3.80 2.07 -7.83
N TYR A 123 4.71 1.13 -8.13
CA TYR A 123 5.45 1.17 -9.38
C TYR A 123 4.54 0.82 -10.56
N ILE A 124 4.53 1.70 -11.54
CA ILE A 124 3.90 1.48 -12.83
C ILE A 124 5.01 1.67 -13.88
N PRO A 125 5.28 0.66 -14.72
CA PRO A 125 6.22 0.80 -15.83
C PRO A 125 5.87 2.00 -16.70
N GLU A 126 6.89 2.71 -17.21
CA GLU A 126 6.66 3.92 -17.99
C GLU A 126 5.85 3.64 -19.26
N GLU A 127 6.11 2.51 -19.92
CA GLU A 127 5.33 2.03 -21.07
C GLU A 127 3.85 1.82 -20.72
N THR A 128 3.58 1.17 -19.59
CA THR A 128 2.21 0.98 -19.09
C THR A 128 1.55 2.30 -18.75
N ARG A 129 2.30 3.25 -18.18
CA ARG A 129 1.79 4.58 -17.86
C ARG A 129 1.42 5.36 -19.11
N GLN A 130 2.21 5.26 -20.19
CA GLN A 130 1.89 5.90 -21.47
C GLN A 130 0.62 5.32 -22.09
N PHE A 131 0.46 4.00 -22.06
CA PHE A 131 -0.70 3.33 -22.64
C PHE A 131 -1.99 3.49 -21.80
N ALA A 132 -1.86 3.44 -20.47
CA ALA A 132 -2.98 3.50 -19.53
C ALA A 132 -3.16 4.88 -18.89
N ALA A 133 -2.61 5.95 -19.48
CA ALA A 133 -2.64 7.31 -18.92
C ALA A 133 -4.07 7.82 -18.61
N LEU A 134 -5.06 7.36 -19.38
CA LEU A 134 -6.47 7.71 -19.18
C LEU A 134 -7.17 6.95 -18.04
N LEU A 135 -6.61 5.81 -17.63
CA LEU A 135 -7.17 4.93 -16.60
C LEU A 135 -6.45 5.07 -15.26
N LEU A 136 -5.20 5.52 -15.29
CA LEU A 136 -4.38 5.69 -14.10
C LEU A 136 -4.68 7.03 -13.42
N PRO A 137 -4.70 7.07 -12.07
CA PRO A 137 -4.76 8.35 -11.36
C PRO A 137 -3.56 9.22 -11.74
N SER A 138 -3.75 10.53 -11.64
CA SER A 138 -2.62 11.45 -11.71
C SER A 138 -1.62 11.13 -10.59
N PRO A 139 -0.32 11.46 -10.72
CA PRO A 139 0.66 11.20 -9.66
C PRO A 139 0.29 11.79 -8.30
N ALA A 140 -0.48 12.88 -8.28
CA ALA A 140 -0.99 13.53 -7.07
C ALA A 140 -2.12 12.75 -6.41
N GLU A 141 -2.90 11.97 -7.16
CA GLU A 141 -4.03 11.17 -6.67
C GLU A 141 -3.63 9.72 -6.32
N MET A 142 -2.34 9.40 -6.41
CA MET A 142 -1.83 8.09 -5.99
C MET A 142 -2.05 7.90 -4.49
N PRO A 143 -2.28 6.67 -3.99
CA PRO A 143 -2.35 6.42 -2.56
C PRO A 143 -0.97 6.52 -1.90
N ARG A 144 -0.94 6.93 -0.63
CA ARG A 144 0.23 7.03 0.25
C ARG A 144 0.07 6.01 1.37
N VAL A 145 0.99 5.05 1.47
CA VAL A 145 1.03 4.13 2.60
C VAL A 145 1.70 4.82 3.78
N VAL A 146 0.99 4.87 4.91
CA VAL A 146 1.44 5.60 6.10
C VAL A 146 2.01 4.63 7.13
N LEU A 147 1.25 3.58 7.44
CA LEU A 147 1.67 2.48 8.31
C LEU A 147 1.58 1.16 7.54
N ARG A 148 2.50 0.25 7.84
CA ARG A 148 2.57 -1.10 7.28
C ARG A 148 2.69 -2.12 8.40
N PHE A 149 2.06 -3.28 8.26
CA PHE A 149 2.27 -4.39 9.18
C PHE A 149 3.69 -4.94 9.07
N ALA A 150 4.26 -5.39 10.19
CA ALA A 150 5.58 -5.99 10.20
C ALA A 150 5.62 -7.33 9.43
N PRO A 151 6.82 -7.84 9.11
CA PRO A 151 6.98 -9.18 8.55
C PRO A 151 6.38 -10.26 9.46
N GLU A 152 5.91 -11.37 8.88
CA GLU A 152 5.15 -12.42 9.57
C GLU A 152 5.82 -12.90 10.86
N LYS A 153 7.16 -13.03 10.85
CA LYS A 153 7.95 -13.48 12.00
C LYS A 153 7.83 -12.60 13.25
N ASP A 154 7.63 -11.29 13.08
CA ASP A 154 7.61 -10.29 14.15
C ASP A 154 6.20 -9.67 14.31
N LEU A 155 5.24 -10.12 13.51
CA LEU A 155 3.94 -9.46 13.34
C LEU A 155 3.09 -9.49 14.61
N VAL A 156 3.01 -10.63 15.28
CA VAL A 156 2.10 -10.82 16.43
C VAL A 156 2.87 -10.57 17.72
N LEU A 157 2.54 -9.51 18.44
CA LEU A 157 3.04 -9.29 19.80
C LEU A 157 2.26 -10.14 20.81
N SER A 158 0.93 -10.12 20.71
CA SER A 158 0.03 -10.87 21.61
C SER A 158 -1.32 -11.14 20.95
N GLY A 159 -2.03 -12.16 21.45
CA GLY A 159 -3.34 -12.58 20.94
C GLY A 159 -3.26 -13.79 20.01
N MET A 160 -4.27 -13.94 19.16
CA MET A 160 -4.38 -15.01 18.17
C MET A 160 -4.56 -14.43 16.77
N LEU A 161 -3.70 -14.84 15.83
CA LEU A 161 -3.82 -14.52 14.42
C LEU A 161 -3.65 -15.80 13.60
N VAL A 162 -4.70 -16.21 12.93
CA VAL A 162 -4.67 -17.25 11.89
C VAL A 162 -4.57 -16.54 10.54
N GLY A 163 -3.70 -17.02 9.66
CA GLY A 163 -3.45 -16.38 8.36
C GLY A 163 -2.49 -15.18 8.44
N ALA A 164 -1.49 -15.22 9.34
CA ALA A 164 -0.54 -14.12 9.54
C ALA A 164 0.16 -13.68 8.25
N ARG A 165 0.54 -14.63 7.39
CA ARG A 165 1.09 -14.38 6.04
C ARG A 165 0.24 -13.46 5.17
N ASP A 166 -1.08 -13.46 5.34
CA ASP A 166 -1.99 -12.69 4.49
C ASP A 166 -2.06 -11.22 4.93
N VAL A 167 -1.69 -10.93 6.19
CA VAL A 167 -1.64 -9.58 6.79
C VAL A 167 -0.22 -9.01 6.80
N ALA A 168 0.79 -9.88 6.88
CA ALA A 168 2.20 -9.49 6.95
C ALA A 168 2.59 -8.58 5.79
N GLU A 169 3.36 -7.53 6.11
CA GLU A 169 3.85 -6.52 5.16
C GLU A 169 2.75 -5.76 4.40
N LYS A 170 1.47 -5.94 4.73
CA LYS A 170 0.37 -5.20 4.10
C LYS A 170 0.20 -3.80 4.71
N PRO A 171 -0.30 -2.83 3.94
CA PRO A 171 -0.66 -1.51 4.47
C PRO A 171 -1.71 -1.62 5.59
N ALA A 172 -1.44 -0.95 6.71
CA ALA A 172 -2.35 -0.82 7.83
C ALA A 172 -3.12 0.51 7.81
N VAL A 173 -2.44 1.60 7.42
CA VAL A 173 -3.05 2.93 7.27
C VAL A 173 -2.64 3.51 5.93
N ILE A 174 -3.62 3.95 5.15
CA ILE A 174 -3.42 4.53 3.82
C ILE A 174 -4.10 5.89 3.76
N ASP A 175 -3.41 6.89 3.24
CA ASP A 175 -3.98 8.18 2.84
C ASP A 175 -4.14 8.23 1.31
N VAL A 176 -5.36 8.48 0.85
CA VAL A 176 -5.69 8.56 -0.58
C VAL A 176 -6.26 9.93 -0.90
N PRO A 177 -5.53 10.76 -1.68
CA PRO A 177 -6.05 12.04 -2.14
C PRO A 177 -7.24 11.84 -3.09
N HIS A 178 -8.27 12.68 -2.94
CA HIS A 178 -9.44 12.67 -3.81
C HIS A 178 -9.94 14.10 -4.02
N GLY A 179 -9.65 14.66 -5.20
CA GLY A 179 -9.86 16.08 -5.47
C GLY A 179 -8.94 16.94 -4.61
N LYS A 180 -9.52 17.80 -3.76
CA LYS A 180 -8.77 18.65 -2.81
C LYS A 180 -8.69 18.08 -1.40
N GLY A 181 -9.42 17.00 -1.12
CA GLY A 181 -9.48 16.39 0.20
C GLY A 181 -8.88 15.00 0.20
N HIS A 182 -9.10 14.29 1.29
CA HIS A 182 -8.41 13.05 1.59
C HIS A 182 -9.36 11.98 2.11
N VAL A 183 -9.09 10.73 1.74
CA VAL A 183 -9.70 9.54 2.32
C VAL A 183 -8.61 8.76 3.06
N VAL A 184 -8.72 8.69 4.37
CA VAL A 184 -7.79 7.91 5.21
C VAL A 184 -8.45 6.61 5.60
N LEU A 185 -7.81 5.49 5.23
CA LEU A 185 -8.28 4.14 5.48
C LEU A 185 -7.47 3.51 6.62
N PHE A 186 -8.15 2.95 7.60
CA PHE A 186 -7.54 2.21 8.72
C PHE A 186 -7.96 0.74 8.68
N SER A 187 -7.00 -0.17 8.77
CA SER A 187 -7.25 -1.61 8.87
C SER A 187 -7.68 -1.99 10.29
N ASN A 188 -7.23 -1.23 11.29
CA ASN A 188 -7.70 -1.30 12.67
C ASN A 188 -8.82 -0.28 12.96
N ASN A 189 -9.39 -0.36 14.16
CA ASN A 189 -10.29 0.66 14.67
C ASN A 189 -9.58 1.48 15.77
N PRO A 190 -8.93 2.60 15.43
CA PRO A 190 -8.20 3.44 16.39
C PRO A 190 -9.10 4.11 17.43
N MET A 191 -10.43 4.10 17.23
CA MET A 191 -11.41 4.75 18.11
C MET A 191 -12.06 3.79 19.10
N TRP A 192 -11.69 2.50 19.07
CA TRP A 192 -12.27 1.53 19.99
C TRP A 192 -11.73 1.73 21.42
N ARG A 193 -12.60 1.53 22.42
CA ARG A 193 -12.30 1.82 23.84
C ARG A 193 -11.16 0.96 24.41
N ASP A 194 -10.95 -0.23 23.89
CA ASP A 194 -9.96 -1.20 24.36
C ASP A 194 -8.74 -1.31 23.41
N GLU A 195 -8.51 -0.27 22.59
CA GLU A 195 -7.41 -0.19 21.63
C GLU A 195 -6.08 0.22 22.28
N THR A 196 -4.96 0.06 21.55
CA THR A 196 -3.68 0.64 21.96
C THR A 196 -3.78 2.17 22.00
N MET A 197 -3.44 2.78 23.15
CA MET A 197 -3.51 4.25 23.33
C MET A 197 -2.72 5.03 22.28
N GLY A 198 -1.69 4.40 21.73
CA GLY A 198 -0.91 4.96 20.62
C GLY A 198 -1.77 5.23 19.39
N SER A 199 -2.79 4.44 19.06
CA SER A 199 -3.56 4.58 17.81
C SER A 199 -4.44 5.83 17.72
N PHE A 200 -4.88 6.40 18.86
CA PHE A 200 -5.76 7.58 18.86
C PHE A 200 -5.12 8.79 18.18
N PHE A 201 -3.80 8.98 18.36
CA PHE A 201 -3.08 10.11 17.79
C PHE A 201 -2.99 10.05 16.26
N LEU A 202 -3.11 8.88 15.63
CA LEU A 202 -3.21 8.79 14.16
C LEU A 202 -4.45 9.53 13.65
N VAL A 203 -5.59 9.34 14.34
CA VAL A 203 -6.84 10.01 14.00
C VAL A 203 -6.76 11.50 14.29
N PHE A 204 -6.24 11.89 15.47
CA PHE A 204 -6.11 13.31 15.81
C PHE A 204 -5.15 14.04 14.87
N ASN A 205 -4.02 13.43 14.52
CA ASN A 205 -3.10 14.00 13.54
C ASN A 205 -3.76 14.16 12.17
N ALA A 206 -4.55 13.18 11.72
CA ALA A 206 -5.32 13.29 10.49
C ALA A 206 -6.31 14.44 10.55
N ILE A 207 -7.06 14.59 11.66
CA ILE A 207 -8.03 15.67 11.86
C ILE A 207 -7.36 17.04 11.94
N PHE A 208 -6.26 17.17 12.70
CA PHE A 208 -5.58 18.45 12.88
C PHE A 208 -4.88 18.95 11.61
N ASN A 209 -4.44 18.03 10.75
CA ASN A 209 -3.74 18.35 9.50
C ASN A 209 -4.59 18.03 8.26
N TYR A 210 -5.91 18.01 8.38
CA TYR A 210 -6.83 17.52 7.35
C TYR A 210 -6.69 18.22 5.99
N ASP A 211 -6.22 19.46 5.99
CA ASP A 211 -6.00 20.33 4.83
C ASP A 211 -4.55 20.29 4.31
N HIS A 212 -3.64 19.58 4.99
CA HIS A 212 -2.21 19.50 4.67
C HIS A 212 -1.65 18.07 4.71
N LEU A 213 -2.46 17.03 4.54
CA LEU A 213 -2.00 15.62 4.59
C LEU A 213 -0.99 15.27 3.49
N ASP A 214 -0.94 16.04 2.39
CA ASP A 214 0.10 15.93 1.36
C ASP A 214 1.46 16.52 1.75
N ALA A 215 1.61 17.06 2.95
CA ALA A 215 2.90 17.59 3.40
C ALA A 215 4.00 16.51 3.34
N GLY A 216 5.16 16.92 2.79
CA GLY A 216 6.34 16.07 2.65
C GLY A 216 6.22 14.93 1.64
N ARG A 217 5.12 14.86 0.89
CA ARG A 217 4.86 13.80 -0.09
C ARG A 217 5.87 13.85 -1.24
N THR A 218 6.44 12.69 -1.57
CA THR A 218 7.28 12.49 -2.76
C THR A 218 6.47 11.82 -3.85
N LEU A 219 6.30 12.47 -5.00
CA LEU A 219 5.52 11.91 -6.09
C LEU A 219 6.27 10.76 -6.78
N PRO A 220 5.58 9.68 -7.20
CA PRO A 220 6.23 8.51 -7.80
C PRO A 220 7.08 8.79 -9.06
N SER A 221 6.85 9.91 -9.76
CA SER A 221 7.67 10.33 -10.90
C SER A 221 9.02 10.91 -10.51
N GLU A 222 9.16 11.40 -9.26
CA GLU A 222 10.40 11.98 -8.75
C GLU A 222 11.29 10.92 -8.08
N SER A 223 10.69 9.94 -7.39
CA SER A 223 11.43 8.82 -6.79
C SER A 223 12.16 7.97 -7.85
N ALA A 224 11.53 7.74 -9.00
CA ALA A 224 12.14 7.02 -10.13
C ALA A 224 13.37 7.74 -10.72
N LYS A 225 13.41 9.08 -10.70
CA LYS A 225 14.56 9.87 -11.19
C LYS A 225 15.73 9.90 -10.21
N GLY A 226 15.46 9.77 -8.91
CA GLY A 226 16.49 9.77 -7.87
C GLY A 226 17.33 8.50 -7.85
N GLN A 227 16.72 7.33 -8.09
CA GLN A 227 17.38 6.03 -8.01
C GLN A 227 18.24 5.69 -9.25
N VAL A 228 17.95 6.27 -10.42
CA VAL A 228 18.74 6.04 -11.64
C VAL A 228 20.14 6.66 -11.55
N LYS A 229 20.36 7.68 -10.70
CA LYS A 229 21.65 8.36 -10.58
C LYS A 229 22.69 7.65 -9.70
N THR A 230 22.31 6.62 -8.94
CA THR A 230 23.21 5.98 -7.96
C THR A 230 23.78 4.63 -8.43
N GLY A 231 23.45 4.18 -9.63
CA GLY A 231 23.87 2.88 -10.16
C GLY A 231 24.82 2.93 -11.37
N ALA A 232 25.42 4.08 -11.68
CA ALA A 232 26.28 4.27 -12.85
C ALA A 232 27.77 4.51 -12.52
N GLU A 233 28.18 4.38 -11.26
CA GLU A 233 29.59 4.40 -10.86
C GLU A 233 29.89 3.17 -9.99
N GLU A 234 30.29 2.08 -10.63
CA GLU A 234 31.32 1.12 -10.18
C GLU A 234 31.70 0.16 -11.31
#